data_AF-A0A6A4QVS2-F1
#
_entry.id   AF-A0A6A4QVS2-F1
#
_cell.length_a   1.000
_cell.length_b   1.000
_cell.length_c   1.000
_cell.angle_alpha   90.00
_cell.angle_beta   90.00
_cell.angle_gamma   90.00
#
_symmetry.space_group_name_H-M   'P 1'
#
loop_
_entity.id
_entity.type
_entity.pdbx_description
1 polymer ?
#
loop_
_entity_poly.entity_id
_entity_poly.type
_entity_poly.pdbx_seq_one_letter_code
_entity_poly.pdbx_strand_id
1 'polypeptide(L)' 'MLVTIALGAVQSPWGVASGAIAGHFLATCIAILGGAILANYISEKLVGYLGGGLFLIFAVATFFGIF' A
#
# COMPACT_ATOMS: atom_id res chain seq x y z
N MET A 1 -3.06 5.02 -9.39
CA MET A 1 -3.12 4.97 -10.87
C MET A 1 -3.60 6.28 -11.49
N LEU A 2 -4.65 6.94 -10.96
CA LEU A 2 -5.09 8.27 -11.45
C LEU A 2 -3.94 9.29 -11.54
N VAL A 3 -3.13 9.40 -10.48
CA VAL A 3 -2.00 10.34 -10.42
C VAL A 3 -0.92 10.02 -11.46
N THR A 4 -0.59 8.74 -11.65
CA THR A 4 0.42 8.29 -12.64
C THR A 4 -0.03 8.57 -14.07
N ILE A 5 -1.31 8.34 -14.37
CA ILE A 5 -1.92 8.65 -15.68
C ILE A 5 -1.90 10.16 -15.93
N ALA A 6 -2.34 10.95 -14.94
CA ALA A 6 -2.33 12.40 -15.04
C ALA A 6 -0.92 12.94 -15.28
N LEU A 7 0.07 12.54 -14.47
CA LEU A 7 1.47 12.94 -14.66
C LEU A 7 2.04 12.49 -16.00
N GLY A 8 1.76 11.27 -16.45
CA GLY A 8 2.22 10.76 -17.75
C GLY A 8 1.61 11.50 -18.95
N ALA A 9 0.47 12.18 -18.77
CA ALA A 9 -0.12 13.02 -19.81
C ALA A 9 0.53 14.41 -19.92
N VAL A 10 1.17 14.91 -18.85
CA VAL A 10 1.82 16.24 -18.80
C VAL A 10 3.34 16.19 -18.80
N GLN A 11 3.94 15.04 -18.46
CA GLN A 11 5.38 14.79 -18.33
C GLN A 11 5.78 13.57 -19.17
N SER A 12 7.09 13.30 -19.29
CA SER A 12 7.57 12.11 -20.00
C SER A 12 7.02 10.81 -19.38
N PRO A 13 6.24 9.99 -20.11
CA PRO A 13 5.68 8.75 -19.60
C PRO A 13 6.75 7.78 -19.10
N TRP A 14 7.90 7.73 -19.78
CA TRP A 14 9.03 6.90 -19.40
C TRP A 14 9.64 7.33 -18.06
N GLY A 15 9.72 8.63 -17.79
CA GLY A 15 10.19 9.16 -16.51
C GLY A 15 9.21 8.89 -15.37
N VAL A 16 7.91 9.01 -15.63
CA VAL A 16 6.86 8.69 -14.65
C VAL A 16 6.85 7.19 -14.32
N ALA A 17 6.96 6.33 -15.34
CA ALA A 17 7.00 4.88 -15.16
C ALA A 17 8.24 4.45 -14.36
N SER A 18 9.43 4.93 -14.74
CA SER A 18 10.67 4.58 -14.03
C SER A 18 10.68 5.08 -12.59
N GLY A 19 10.18 6.30 -12.34
CA GLY A 19 10.02 6.85 -11.00
C GLY A 19 9.03 6.05 -10.15
N ALA A 20 7.89 5.65 -10.71
CA ALA A 20 6.91 4.83 -10.02
C ALA A 20 7.47 3.44 -9.67
N ILE A 21 8.19 2.81 -10.60
CA ILE A 21 8.87 1.53 -10.36
C ILE A 21 9.91 1.66 -9.24
N ALA A 22 10.80 2.66 -9.33
CA ALA A 22 11.85 2.86 -8.34
C ALA A 22 11.27 3.15 -6.94
N GLY A 23 10.28 4.03 -6.85
CA GLY A 23 9.61 4.35 -5.59
C GLY A 23 8.88 3.14 -5.00
N HIS A 24 8.18 2.38 -5.83
CA HIS A 24 7.46 1.18 -5.38
C HIS A 24 8.42 0.06 -4.95
N PHE A 25 9.53 -0.11 -5.67
CA PHE A 25 10.60 -1.04 -5.31
C PHE A 25 11.18 -0.69 -3.94
N LEU A 26 11.54 0.58 -3.72
CA LEU A 26 12.06 1.05 -2.43
C LEU A 26 11.05 0.80 -1.29
N ALA A 27 9.79 1.19 -1.49
CA ALA A 27 8.72 0.98 -0.51
C ALA A 27 8.56 -0.51 -0.17
N THR A 28 8.62 -1.39 -1.17
CA THR A 28 8.53 -2.84 -0.99
C THR A 28 9.73 -3.39 -0.22
N CYS A 29 10.96 -2.96 -0.55
CA CYS A 29 12.15 -3.34 0.20
C CYS A 29 12.03 -2.98 1.68
N ILE A 30 11.56 -1.77 1.98
CA ILE A 30 11.34 -1.31 3.35
C ILE A 30 10.26 -2.15 4.04
N ALA A 31 9.16 -2.44 3.36
CA ALA A 31 8.06 -3.22 3.92
C ALA A 31 8.49 -4.67 4.23
N ILE A 32 9.27 -5.31 3.36
CA ILE A 32 9.75 -6.68 3.56
C ILE A 32 10.76 -6.73 4.72
N LEU A 33 11.79 -5.87 4.70
CA LEU A 33 12.82 -5.87 5.74
C LEU A 33 12.25 -5.45 7.10
N GLY A 34 11.46 -4.39 7.13
CA GLY A 34 10.79 -3.91 8.34
C GLY A 34 9.80 -4.94 8.88
N GLY A 35 9.02 -5.57 8.00
CA GLY A 35 8.08 -6.63 8.37
C GLY A 35 8.78 -7.86 8.94
N ALA A 36 9.92 -8.28 8.37
CA ALA A 36 10.71 -9.40 8.87
C ALA A 36 11.27 -9.14 10.27
N ILE A 37 11.76 -7.91 10.54
CA ILE A 37 12.19 -7.53 11.89
C ILE A 37 10.99 -7.54 12.83
N LEU A 38 9.89 -6.87 12.45
CA LEU A 38 8.71 -6.72 13.29
C LEU A 38 8.04 -8.06 13.63
N ALA A 39 8.09 -9.05 12.72
CA ALA A 39 7.55 -10.40 12.94
C ALA A 39 8.18 -11.12 14.15
N ASN A 40 9.39 -10.74 14.57
CA ASN A 40 10.00 -11.29 15.79
C ASN A 40 9.41 -10.70 17.08
N TYR A 41 8.70 -9.58 16.98
CA TYR A 41 8.16 -8.82 18.12
C TYR A 41 6.63 -8.86 18.21
N ILE A 42 5.93 -9.23 17.13
CA ILE A 42 4.46 -9.26 17.09
C ILE A 42 3.95 -10.67 16.80
N SER A 43 2.86 -11.05 17.47
CA SER A 43 2.18 -12.33 17.21
C SER A 43 1.40 -12.27 15.90
N GLU A 44 1.48 -13.33 15.09
CA GLU A 44 0.67 -13.48 13.87
C GLU A 44 -0.83 -13.37 14.12
N LYS A 45 -1.31 -13.79 15.30
CA LYS A 45 -2.73 -13.63 15.69
C LYS A 45 -3.14 -12.17 15.75
N LEU A 46 -2.28 -11.29 16.30
CA LEU A 46 -2.54 -9.86 16.36
C LEU A 46 -2.57 -9.24 14.96
N VAL A 47 -1.66 -9.66 14.07
CA VAL A 47 -1.66 -9.24 12.67
C VAL A 47 -2.97 -9.63 11.98
N GLY A 48 -3.43 -10.87 12.21
CA GLY A 48 -4.72 -11.35 11.69
C GLY A 48 -5.91 -10.54 12.21
N TYR A 49 -5.95 -10.24 13.51
CA TYR A 49 -7.02 -9.42 14.09
C TYR A 49 -7.01 -7.98 13.56
N LEU A 50 -5.85 -7.37 13.38
CA LEU A 50 -5.73 -6.02 12.81
C LEU A 50 -6.17 -6.01 11.34
N GLY A 51 -5.72 -6.98 10.54
CA GLY A 51 -6.10 -7.09 9.13
C GLY A 51 -7.60 -7.34 8.95
N GLY A 52 -8.17 -8.27 9.74
CA GLY A 52 -9.61 -8.54 9.74
C GLY A 52 -10.43 -7.36 10.24
N GLY A 53 -9.98 -6.69 11.30
CA GLY A 53 -10.62 -5.47 11.82
C GLY A 53 -10.64 -4.35 10.79
N LEU A 54 -9.51 -4.09 10.12
CA LEU A 54 -9.42 -3.09 9.06
C LEU A 54 -10.34 -3.43 7.88
N PHE A 55 -10.41 -4.71 7.50
CA PHE A 55 -11.35 -5.19 6.49
C PHE A 55 -12.81 -4.89 6.85
N LEU A 56 -13.22 -5.20 8.09
CA LEU A 56 -14.58 -4.92 8.55
C LEU A 56 -14.89 -3.42 8.61
N ILE A 57 -13.94 -2.59 9.03
CA ILE A 57 -14.08 -1.13 9.03
C ILE A 57 -14.35 -0.62 7.61
N PHE A 58 -13.55 -1.05 6.63
CA PHE A 58 -13.77 -0.67 5.23
C PHE A 58 -15.09 -1.21 4.69
N ALA A 59 -15.50 -2.42 5.08
CA ALA A 59 -16.79 -2.98 4.68
C ALA A 59 -17.97 -2.12 5.18
N VAL A 60 -17.94 -1.71 6.46
CA VAL A 60 -18.97 -0.82 7.04
C VAL A 60 -18.94 0.55 6.37
N ALA A 61 -17.76 1.14 6.18
CA ALA A 61 -17.64 2.44 5.53
C ALA A 61 -18.18 2.42 4.08
N THR A 62 -17.93 1.34 3.35
CA THR A 62 -18.47 1.11 2.00
C THR A 62 -19.99 0.92 2.03
N PHE A 63 -20.52 0.18 3.02
CA PHE A 63 -21.97 -0.01 3.18
C PHE A 63 -22.72 1.32 3.37
N PHE A 64 -22.11 2.28 4.06
CA PHE A 64 -22.66 3.63 4.24
C PHE A 64 -22.29 4.62 3.12
N GLY A 65 -21.58 4.17 2.07
CA GLY A 65 -21.22 5.00 0.92
C GLY A 65 -20.18 6.09 1.23
N ILE A 66 -19.33 5.88 2.24
CA ILE A 66 -18.21 6.78 2.54
C ILE A 66 -17.11 6.66 1.46
N PHE A 67 -17.05 5.50 0.80
CA PHE A 67 -16.14 5.16 -0.30
C PHE A 67 -16.92 4.68 -1.52
#